data_AF-B5GY31-F1
#
_entry.id   AF-B5GY31-F1
#
_cell.length_a   1.000
_cell.length_b   1.000
_cell.length_c   1.000
_cell.angle_alpha   90.00
_cell.angle_beta   90.00
_cell.angle_gamma   90.00
#
_symmetry.space_group_name_H-M   'P 1'
#
loop_
_entity.id
_entity.type
_entity.pdbx_description
1 polymer ?
#
loop_
_entity_poly.entity_id
_entity_poly.type
_entity_poly.pdbx_seq_one_letter_code
_entity_poly.pdbx_strand_id
1 'polypeptide(L)'
;MSDLVGDARAWSSDAQEAVRLLAVSALVEGRDRMEVAALFKVSVRTVDNWWGKWQTGGRDALLSRPRGRRVGEHQVLSEAEQAAVRQAVLDHIPSGLGLSG
;
A
#
# COMPACT_ATOMS: atom_id res chain seq x y z
N MET A 1 -18.36 19.66 -15.14
CA MET A 1 -17.75 18.38 -15.57
C MET A 1 -16.75 17.89 -14.51
N SER A 2 -17.18 17.70 -13.25
CA SER A 2 -16.24 17.77 -12.11
C SER A 2 -16.07 16.51 -11.26
N ASP A 3 -16.62 15.34 -11.61
CA ASP A 3 -16.63 14.18 -10.68
C ASP A 3 -16.08 12.86 -11.21
N LEU A 4 -15.21 12.89 -12.23
CA LEU A 4 -14.70 11.63 -12.80
C LEU A 4 -13.70 10.88 -11.90
N VAL A 5 -13.13 11.53 -10.88
CA VAL A 5 -11.95 10.98 -10.18
C VAL A 5 -12.19 10.70 -8.67
N GLY A 6 -13.25 11.22 -8.04
CA GLY A 6 -13.54 10.94 -6.62
C GLY A 6 -12.43 11.35 -5.63
N ASP A 7 -12.61 11.11 -4.32
CA ASP A 7 -11.53 11.31 -3.34
C ASP A 7 -10.47 10.19 -3.48
N ALA A 8 -9.22 10.58 -3.71
CA ALA A 8 -8.08 9.66 -3.85
C ALA A 8 -7.88 8.71 -2.67
N ARG A 9 -8.37 9.08 -1.48
CA ARG A 9 -8.32 8.23 -0.29
C ARG A 9 -9.24 7.01 -0.36
N ALA A 10 -10.29 7.06 -1.19
CA ALA A 10 -11.23 5.97 -1.37
C ALA A 10 -10.78 4.94 -2.44
N TRP A 11 -9.69 5.21 -3.16
CA TRP A 11 -9.22 4.34 -4.23
C TRP A 11 -8.56 3.06 -3.72
N SER A 12 -8.63 2.01 -4.55
CA SER A 12 -7.83 0.79 -4.36
C SER A 12 -6.33 1.09 -4.45
N SER A 13 -5.49 0.17 -3.95
CA SER A 13 -4.03 0.31 -4.01
C SER A 13 -3.55 0.51 -5.45
N ASP A 14 -4.08 -0.30 -6.36
CA ASP A 14 -3.71 -0.32 -7.78
C ASP A 14 -4.14 0.97 -8.48
N ALA A 15 -5.33 1.49 -8.17
CA ALA A 15 -5.79 2.77 -8.70
C ALA A 15 -4.92 3.94 -8.22
N GLN A 16 -4.50 3.94 -6.94
CA GLN A 16 -3.56 4.94 -6.44
C GLN A 16 -2.18 4.84 -7.09
N GLU A 17 -1.71 3.63 -7.38
CA GLU A 17 -0.45 3.42 -8.12
C GLU A 17 -0.54 3.95 -9.55
N ALA A 18 -1.60 3.60 -10.28
CA ALA A 18 -1.80 4.06 -11.65
C ALA A 18 -1.81 5.60 -11.72
N VAL A 19 -2.49 6.27 -10.79
CA VAL A 19 -2.52 7.73 -10.73
C VAL A 19 -1.15 8.32 -10.40
N ARG A 20 -0.36 7.73 -9.50
CA ARG A 20 1.02 8.17 -9.24
C ARG A 20 1.86 8.15 -10.51
N LEU A 21 1.78 7.06 -11.27
CA LEU A 21 2.52 6.88 -12.51
C LEU A 21 2.09 7.89 -13.57
N LEU A 22 0.78 8.10 -13.75
CA LEU A 22 0.24 9.09 -14.69
C LEU A 22 0.62 10.53 -14.31
N ALA A 23 0.56 10.86 -13.01
CA ALA A 23 0.96 12.18 -12.51
C ALA A 23 2.43 12.46 -12.80
N VAL A 24 3.31 11.47 -12.60
CA VAL A 24 4.74 11.63 -12.91
C VAL A 24 4.98 11.72 -14.42
N SER A 25 4.28 10.93 -15.25
CA SER A 25 4.38 11.05 -16.72
C SER A 25 4.03 12.47 -17.18
N ALA A 26 2.93 13.02 -16.67
CA ALA A 26 2.52 14.40 -16.93
C ALA A 26 3.58 15.44 -16.55
N LEU A 27 4.24 15.26 -15.40
CA LEU A 27 5.33 16.15 -14.97
C LEU A 27 6.58 16.02 -15.85
N VAL A 28 6.92 14.81 -16.28
CA VAL A 28 8.03 14.57 -17.23
C VAL A 28 7.74 15.23 -18.59
N GLU A 29 6.48 15.24 -19.02
CA GLU A 29 6.01 15.96 -20.22
C GLU A 29 5.98 17.49 -20.03
N GLY A 30 6.29 18.00 -18.84
CA GLY A 30 6.39 19.44 -18.56
C GLY A 30 5.09 20.10 -18.10
N ARG A 31 4.05 19.33 -17.75
CA ARG A 31 2.83 19.89 -17.14
C ARG A 31 3.11 20.50 -15.77
N ASP A 32 2.33 21.52 -15.41
CA ASP A 32 2.48 22.16 -14.11
C ASP A 32 1.94 21.29 -12.97
N ARG A 33 2.56 21.41 -11.79
CA ARG A 33 2.18 20.63 -10.60
C ARG A 33 0.77 20.96 -10.10
N MET A 34 0.33 22.22 -10.22
CA MET A 34 -1.02 22.60 -9.81
C MET A 34 -2.07 22.01 -10.75
N GLU A 35 -1.79 21.99 -12.05
CA GLU A 35 -2.65 21.36 -13.05
C GLU A 35 -2.78 19.85 -12.80
N VAL A 36 -1.67 19.17 -12.55
CA VAL A 36 -1.66 17.73 -12.22
C VAL A 36 -2.43 17.45 -10.92
N ALA A 37 -2.24 18.28 -9.89
CA ALA A 37 -2.96 18.15 -8.63
C ALA A 37 -4.48 18.31 -8.83
N ALA A 38 -4.90 19.30 -9.61
CA ALA A 38 -6.31 19.53 -9.95
C ALA A 38 -6.91 18.38 -10.77
N LEU A 39 -6.17 17.87 -11.77
CA LEU A 39 -6.60 16.76 -12.63
C LEU A 39 -6.93 15.50 -11.81
N PHE A 40 -6.09 15.20 -10.81
CA PHE A 40 -6.25 14.01 -9.98
C PHE A 40 -6.96 14.27 -8.64
N LYS A 41 -7.47 15.49 -8.41
CA LYS A 41 -8.10 15.90 -7.15
C LYS A 41 -7.26 15.59 -5.89
N VAL A 42 -5.95 15.74 -5.99
CA VAL A 42 -5.01 15.58 -4.87
C VAL A 42 -4.38 16.93 -4.49
N SER A 43 -3.73 17.00 -3.32
CA SER A 43 -2.97 18.21 -2.98
C SER A 43 -1.69 18.31 -3.81
N VAL A 44 -1.25 19.55 -4.11
CA VAL A 44 0.05 19.80 -4.77
C VAL A 44 1.19 19.14 -4.00
N ARG A 45 1.14 19.17 -2.65
CA ARG A 45 2.12 18.49 -1.80
C ARG A 45 2.17 16.97 -2.02
N THR A 46 1.05 16.34 -2.36
CA THR A 46 1.01 14.92 -2.73
C THR A 46 1.76 14.67 -4.03
N VAL A 47 1.55 15.53 -5.03
CA VAL A 47 2.27 15.50 -6.31
C VAL A 47 3.78 15.71 -6.10
N ASP A 48 4.17 16.68 -5.27
CA ASP A 48 5.58 16.92 -4.91
C ASP A 48 6.24 15.70 -4.28
N ASN A 49 5.53 15.03 -3.37
CA ASN A 49 6.04 13.81 -2.74
C ASN A 49 6.23 12.68 -3.75
N TRP A 50 5.33 12.52 -4.73
CA TRP A 50 5.49 11.54 -5.80
C TRP A 50 6.68 11.88 -6.70
N TRP A 51 6.83 13.16 -7.06
CA TRP A 51 7.95 13.64 -7.84
C TRP A 51 9.29 13.38 -7.14
N GLY A 52 9.42 13.69 -5.85
CA GLY A 52 10.63 13.41 -5.08
C GLY A 52 10.95 11.92 -4.96
N LYS A 53 9.93 11.06 -4.82
CA LYS A 53 10.13 9.59 -4.84
C LYS A 53 10.62 9.10 -6.20
N TRP A 54 10.06 9.63 -7.28
CA TRP A 54 10.49 9.29 -8.62
C TRP A 54 11.93 9.76 -8.91
N GLN A 55 12.30 10.96 -8.49
CA GLN A 55 13.67 11.46 -8.66
C GLN A 55 14.72 10.60 -7.93
N THR A 56 14.34 9.97 -6.82
CA THR A 56 15.25 9.16 -5.99
C THR A 56 15.28 7.68 -6.38
N GLY A 57 14.14 7.10 -6.78
CA GLY A 57 14.03 5.66 -7.04
C GLY A 57 13.27 5.28 -8.30
N GLY A 58 13.03 6.23 -9.20
CA GLY A 58 12.39 5.99 -10.49
C GLY A 58 10.97 5.44 -10.39
N ARG A 59 10.61 4.58 -11.35
CA ARG A 59 9.28 3.96 -11.43
C ARG A 59 8.98 3.06 -10.23
N ASP A 60 9.95 2.28 -9.77
CA ASP A 60 9.77 1.29 -8.70
C ASP A 60 9.42 1.92 -7.36
N ALA A 61 9.84 3.17 -7.14
CA ALA A 61 9.48 3.94 -5.94
C ALA A 61 8.00 4.34 -5.87
N LEU A 62 7.26 4.24 -6.98
CA LEU A 62 5.85 4.60 -7.07
C LEU A 62 4.91 3.39 -7.00
N LEU A 63 5.45 2.18 -7.21
CA LEU A 63 4.72 0.93 -7.11
C LEU A 63 4.18 0.73 -5.69
N SER A 64 2.98 0.20 -5.62
CA SER A 64 2.37 -0.23 -4.38
C SER A 64 3.18 -1.37 -3.77
N ARG A 65 3.27 -1.36 -2.44
CA ARG A 65 3.92 -2.42 -1.67
C ARG A 65 2.86 -3.24 -0.96
N PRO A 66 3.11 -4.53 -0.70
CA PRO A 66 2.21 -5.35 0.10
C PRO A 66 1.83 -4.63 1.39
N ARG A 67 0.53 -4.52 1.64
CA ARG A 67 -0.01 -3.93 2.88
C ARG A 67 0.10 -4.97 4.00
N GLY A 68 0.42 -4.51 5.21
CA GLY A 68 0.60 -5.37 6.39
C GLY A 68 2.05 -5.42 6.88
N ARG A 69 2.27 -6.05 8.05
CA ARG A 69 3.61 -6.31 8.57
C ARG A 69 4.35 -7.25 7.61
N ARG A 70 5.65 -7.04 7.43
CA ARG A 70 6.45 -7.96 6.63
C ARG A 70 6.47 -9.33 7.30
N VAL A 71 6.62 -10.40 6.51
CA VAL A 71 6.86 -11.74 7.06
C VAL A 71 8.10 -11.68 7.97
N GLY A 72 7.98 -12.21 9.18
CA GLY A 72 9.01 -12.13 10.23
C GLY A 72 8.96 -10.87 11.10
N GLU A 73 8.30 -9.80 10.68
CA GLU A 73 8.20 -8.56 11.45
C GLU A 73 7.17 -8.73 12.58
N HIS A 74 7.62 -8.69 13.83
CA HIS A 74 6.83 -9.00 15.04
C HIS A 74 6.25 -10.43 15.08
N GLN A 75 6.86 -11.39 14.39
CA GLN A 75 6.58 -12.80 14.63
C GLN A 75 7.36 -13.25 15.87
N VAL A 76 6.64 -13.63 16.93
CA VAL A 76 7.23 -14.14 18.18
C VAL A 76 7.54 -15.64 18.07
N LEU A 77 6.76 -16.36 17.26
CA LEU A 77 6.91 -17.79 17.05
C LEU A 77 7.83 -18.07 15.86
N SER A 78 8.79 -18.97 16.07
CA SER A 78 9.57 -19.60 15.00
C SER A 78 8.67 -20.40 14.05
N GLU A 79 9.18 -20.74 12.87
CA GLU A 79 8.42 -21.51 11.88
C GLU A 79 7.95 -22.87 12.40
N ALA A 80 8.79 -23.54 13.20
CA ALA A 80 8.46 -24.80 13.86
C ALA A 80 7.34 -24.62 14.89
N GLU A 81 7.38 -23.57 15.71
CA GLU A 81 6.32 -23.27 16.68
C GLU A 81 5.01 -22.90 15.99
N GLN A 82 5.06 -22.14 14.89
CA GLN A 82 3.88 -21.85 14.08
C GLN A 82 3.26 -23.12 13.49
N ALA A 83 4.09 -24.06 13.01
CA ALA A 83 3.62 -25.35 12.51
C ALA A 83 2.98 -26.18 13.61
N ALA A 84 3.58 -26.21 14.81
CA ALA A 84 3.03 -26.91 15.96
C ALA A 84 1.66 -26.33 16.38
N VAL A 85 1.53 -24.99 16.45
CA VAL A 85 0.26 -24.33 16.73
C VAL A 85 -0.79 -24.65 15.66
N ARG A 86 -0.42 -24.64 14.37
CA ARG A 86 -1.33 -25.00 13.28
C ARG A 86 -1.85 -26.43 13.42
N GLN A 87 -0.98 -27.40 13.72
CA GLN A 87 -1.41 -28.78 13.95
C GLN A 87 -2.30 -28.91 15.18
N ALA A 88 -1.94 -28.27 16.29
CA ALA A 88 -2.76 -28.29 17.51
C ALA A 88 -4.19 -27.76 17.29
N VAL A 89 -4.35 -26.74 16.45
CA VAL A 89 -5.69 -26.21 16.09
C VAL A 89 -6.50 -27.19 15.22
N LEU A 90 -5.84 -27.99 14.38
CA LEU A 90 -6.50 -28.99 13.54
C LEU A 90 -6.88 -30.24 14.34
N ASP A 91 -6.00 -30.67 15.24
CA ASP A 91 -6.11 -31.95 15.92
C ASP A 91 -6.89 -31.86 17.24
N HIS A 92 -7.03 -30.66 17.81
CA HIS A 92 -7.55 -30.49 19.16
C HIS A 92 -8.51 -29.31 19.28
N ILE A 93 -9.48 -29.45 20.19
CA ILE A 93 -10.29 -28.34 20.67
C ILE A 93 -9.53 -27.58 21.78
N PRO A 94 -9.62 -26.23 21.87
CA PRO A 94 -8.83 -25.44 22.81
C PRO A 94 -8.94 -25.89 24.28
N SER A 95 -10.15 -26.23 24.72
CA SER A 95 -10.41 -26.74 26.08
C SER A 95 -9.70 -28.06 26.38
N GLY A 96 -9.49 -28.91 25.38
CA GLY A 96 -8.71 -30.14 25.50
C GLY A 96 -7.20 -29.91 25.67
N LEU A 97 -6.72 -28.70 25.38
CA LEU A 97 -5.35 -28.26 25.58
C LEU A 97 -5.17 -27.37 26.82
N GLY A 98 -6.21 -27.25 27.66
CA GLY A 98 -6.19 -26.34 28.81
C GLY A 98 -6.22 -24.86 28.42
N LEU A 99 -6.50 -24.55 27.14
CA LEU A 99 -6.67 -23.19 26.65
C LEU A 99 -8.14 -22.80 26.81
N SER A 100 -8.47 -22.32 28.00
CA SER A 100 -9.72 -21.64 28.31
C SER A 100 -9.47 -20.13 28.35
N GLY A 101 -10.26 -19.36 27.60
CA GLY A 101 -10.22 -17.90 27.57
C GLY A 101 -10.84 -17.24 28.79
#